data_AF-A0A975DT52-F1
#
_entry.id   AF-A0A975DT52-F1
#
_cell.length_a   1.000
_cell.length_b   1.000
_cell.length_c   1.000
_cell.angle_alpha   90.00
_cell.angle_beta   90.00
_cell.angle_gamma   90.00
#
_symmetry.space_group_name_H-M   'P 1'
#
loop_
_entity.id
_entity.type
_entity.pdbx_description
1 polymer ?
#
loop_
_entity_poly.entity_id
_entity_poly.type
_entity_poly.pdbx_seq_one_letter_code
_entity_poly.pdbx_strand_id
1 'polypeptide(L)'
;MSDRLAKARRIVAVREQMHKVAEWEQARLVREHADLERTRGELLASYDHDQFGRLFAGSVARRLAQVSRAAQVVAEARSRQEEKVREEALALKRAERLEANAEEAARSEADKKAFQVLVEASATSSSRDRDNASLA
;
A
#
# COMPACT_ATOMS: atom_id res chain seq x y z
N MET A 1 23.13 12.79 -1.91
CA MET A 1 22.83 11.34 -1.79
C MET A 1 21.88 11.07 -0.63
N SER A 2 22.05 11.68 0.56
CA SER A 2 21.06 11.61 1.65
C SER A 2 19.65 12.02 1.22
N ASP A 3 19.53 13.01 0.34
CA ASP A 3 18.25 13.47 -0.19
C ASP A 3 17.55 12.42 -1.08
N ARG A 4 18.30 11.58 -1.81
CA ARG A 4 17.72 10.50 -2.63
C ARG A 4 17.14 9.39 -1.75
N LEU A 5 17.87 8.98 -0.70
CA LEU A 5 17.38 8.00 0.28
C LEU A 5 16.17 8.56 1.05
N ALA A 6 16.24 9.81 1.49
CA ALA A 6 15.12 10.47 2.17
C ALA A 6 13.88 10.57 1.26
N LYS A 7 14.06 10.88 -0.03
CA LYS A 7 12.98 10.87 -1.01
C LYS A 7 12.40 9.48 -1.22
N ALA A 8 13.23 8.44 -1.32
CA ALA A 8 12.77 7.06 -1.47
C ALA A 8 11.92 6.62 -0.27
N ARG A 9 12.36 6.91 0.96
CA ARG A 9 11.60 6.69 2.20
C ARG A 9 10.24 7.38 2.19
N ARG A 10 10.18 8.64 1.76
CA ARG A 10 8.90 9.37 1.64
C ARG A 10 7.97 8.70 0.63
N ILE A 11 8.49 8.23 -0.50
CA ILE A 11 7.69 7.51 -1.51
C ILE A 11 7.12 6.22 -0.92
N VAL A 12 7.92 5.44 -0.19
CA VAL A 12 7.45 4.23 0.50
C VAL A 12 6.33 4.57 1.48
N ALA A 13 6.52 5.56 2.36
CA ALA A 13 5.50 5.96 3.33
C ALA A 13 4.17 6.38 2.66
N VAL A 14 4.22 7.12 1.55
CA VAL A 14 3.01 7.47 0.79
C VAL A 14 2.36 6.22 0.19
N ARG A 15 3.15 5.30 -0.38
CA ARG A 15 2.61 4.07 -0.98
C ARG A 15 1.99 3.14 0.06
N GLU A 16 2.55 3.04 1.26
CA GLU A 16 1.95 2.32 2.37
C GLU A 16 0.59 2.90 2.75
N GLN A 17 0.48 4.23 2.82
CA GLN A 17 -0.80 4.88 3.10
C GLN A 17 -1.83 4.63 2.00
N MET A 18 -1.43 4.73 0.74
CA MET A 18 -2.31 4.46 -0.41
C MET A 18 -2.80 3.02 -0.41
N HIS A 19 -1.91 2.05 -0.13
CA HIS A 19 -2.27 0.65 -0.04
C HIS A 19 -3.27 0.40 1.11
N LYS A 20 -3.01 0.94 2.31
CA LYS A 20 -3.93 0.82 3.46
C LYS A 20 -5.31 1.41 3.17
N VAL A 21 -5.37 2.58 2.54
CA VAL A 21 -6.65 3.20 2.14
C VAL A 21 -7.41 2.30 1.16
N ALA A 22 -6.70 1.69 0.20
CA ALA A 22 -7.32 0.77 -0.74
C ALA A 22 -7.86 -0.50 -0.04
N GLU A 23 -7.14 -1.06 0.93
CA GLU A 23 -7.60 -2.20 1.73
C GLU A 23 -8.82 -1.87 2.58
N TRP A 24 -8.85 -0.69 3.21
CA TRP A 24 -10.01 -0.23 3.99
C TRP A 24 -11.26 -0.07 3.15
N GLU A 25 -11.10 0.49 1.95
CA GLU A 25 -12.20 0.63 1.00
C GLU A 25 -12.70 -0.75 0.52
N GLN A 26 -11.80 -1.69 0.28
CA GLN A 26 -12.19 -3.07 -0.05
C GLN A 26 -12.97 -3.70 1.10
N ALA A 27 -12.50 -3.56 2.34
CA ALA A 27 -13.20 -4.07 3.52
C ALA A 27 -14.58 -3.40 3.70
N ARG A 28 -14.71 -2.11 3.40
CA ARG A 28 -15.99 -1.38 3.39
C ARG A 28 -16.96 -2.00 2.40
N LEU A 29 -16.54 -2.19 1.14
CA LEU A 29 -17.37 -2.77 0.09
C LEU A 29 -17.76 -4.23 0.38
N VAL A 30 -16.87 -5.02 1.00
CA VAL A 30 -17.16 -6.39 1.44
C VAL A 30 -18.29 -6.39 2.48
N ARG A 31 -18.22 -5.50 3.47
CA ARG A 31 -19.29 -5.36 4.49
C ARG A 31 -20.60 -4.91 3.86
N GLU A 32 -20.56 -3.89 3.02
CA GLU A 32 -21.74 -3.36 2.34
C GLU A 32 -22.45 -4.43 1.49
N HIS A 33 -21.68 -5.24 0.75
CA HIS A 33 -22.24 -6.36 -0.02
C HIS A 33 -22.87 -7.42 0.89
N ALA A 34 -22.24 -7.76 2.02
CA ALA A 34 -22.77 -8.71 2.98
C ALA A 34 -24.08 -8.22 3.62
N ASP A 35 -24.17 -6.92 3.90
CA ASP A 35 -25.39 -6.30 4.45
C ASP A 35 -26.54 -6.31 3.43
N LEU A 36 -26.25 -6.08 2.15
CA LEU A 36 -27.24 -6.17 1.07
C LEU A 36 -27.76 -7.60 0.88
N GLU A 37 -26.88 -8.60 0.90
CA GLU A 37 -27.30 -10.00 0.83
C GLU A 37 -28.08 -10.45 2.06
N ARG A 38 -27.73 -9.96 3.26
CA ARG A 38 -28.53 -10.18 4.47
C ARG A 38 -29.93 -9.57 4.33
N THR A 39 -30.01 -8.31 3.91
CA THR A 39 -31.29 -7.61 3.67
C THR A 39 -32.13 -8.36 2.64
N ARG A 40 -31.50 -8.90 1.59
CA ARG A 40 -32.17 -9.74 0.58
C ARG A 40 -32.78 -10.98 1.21
N GLY A 41 -32.02 -11.68 2.06
CA GLY A 41 -32.49 -12.86 2.79
C GLY A 41 -33.63 -12.55 3.75
N GLU A 42 -33.54 -11.45 4.51
CA GLU A 42 -34.59 -11.00 5.43
C GLU A 42 -35.89 -10.67 4.69
N LEU A 43 -35.81 -9.99 3.53
CA LEU A 43 -36.98 -9.70 2.69
C LEU A 43 -37.66 -10.98 2.20
N LEU A 44 -36.88 -11.96 1.74
CA LEU A 44 -37.42 -13.25 1.28
C LEU A 44 -38.05 -14.05 2.43
N ALA A 45 -37.39 -14.09 3.59
CA ALA A 45 -37.91 -14.76 4.77
C ALA A 45 -39.22 -14.12 5.27
N SER A 46 -39.27 -12.79 5.30
CA SER A 46 -40.48 -12.04 5.69
C SER A 46 -41.66 -12.31 4.73
N TYR A 47 -41.39 -12.46 3.44
CA TYR A 47 -42.42 -12.77 2.45
C TYR A 47 -43.00 -14.18 2.63
N ASP A 48 -42.16 -15.14 3.00
CA ASP A 48 -42.55 -16.56 3.14
C ASP A 48 -43.35 -16.82 4.43
N HIS A 49 -43.11 -16.04 5.49
CA HIS A 49 -43.70 -16.25 6.83
C HIS A 49 -44.89 -15.35 7.16
N ASP A 50 -45.20 -14.33 6.36
CA ASP A 50 -46.26 -13.37 6.66
C ASP A 50 -47.61 -13.77 6.04
N GLN A 51 -48.65 -13.83 6.87
CA GLN A 51 -50.04 -14.13 6.46
C GLN A 51 -50.56 -13.11 5.43
N PHE A 52 -49.98 -11.90 5.41
CA PHE A 52 -50.27 -10.84 4.43
C PHE A 52 -49.23 -10.71 3.31
N GLY A 53 -48.26 -11.62 3.20
CA GLY A 53 -47.16 -11.54 2.23
C GLY A 53 -47.63 -11.39 0.78
N ARG A 54 -48.76 -12.01 0.41
CA ARG A 54 -49.38 -11.87 -0.91
C ARG A 54 -49.96 -10.47 -1.19
N LEU A 55 -50.42 -9.75 -0.17
CA LEU A 55 -50.93 -8.38 -0.31
C LEU A 55 -49.81 -7.37 -0.55
N PHE A 56 -48.61 -7.64 -0.03
CA PHE A 56 -47.43 -6.79 -0.18
C PHE A 56 -46.43 -7.29 -1.24
N ALA A 57 -46.79 -8.29 -2.04
CA ALA A 57 -45.93 -8.89 -3.05
C ALA A 57 -45.32 -7.85 -4.01
N GLY A 58 -46.11 -6.86 -4.44
CA GLY A 58 -45.65 -5.79 -5.34
C GLY A 58 -44.66 -4.81 -4.70
N SER A 59 -44.76 -4.55 -3.39
CA SER A 59 -43.77 -3.72 -2.68
C SER A 59 -42.50 -4.50 -2.36
N VAL A 60 -42.63 -5.75 -1.93
CA VAL A 60 -41.48 -6.64 -1.67
C VAL A 60 -40.68 -6.87 -2.95
N ALA A 61 -41.35 -7.16 -4.07
CA ALA A 61 -40.67 -7.34 -5.37
C ALA A 61 -39.90 -6.08 -5.81
N ARG A 62 -40.49 -4.89 -5.63
CA ARG A 62 -39.81 -3.62 -5.94
C ARG A 62 -38.59 -3.40 -5.05
N ARG A 63 -38.72 -3.67 -3.74
CA ARG A 63 -37.63 -3.54 -2.79
C ARG A 63 -36.51 -4.54 -3.06
N LEU A 64 -36.86 -5.79 -3.36
CA LEU A 64 -35.92 -6.83 -3.74
C LEU A 64 -35.15 -6.44 -5.01
N ALA A 65 -35.84 -5.94 -6.04
CA ALA A 65 -35.20 -5.46 -7.25
C ALA A 65 -34.24 -4.29 -6.99
N GLN A 66 -34.57 -3.38 -6.06
CA GLN A 66 -33.66 -2.31 -5.64
C GLN A 66 -32.41 -2.85 -4.94
N VAL A 67 -32.59 -3.77 -3.98
CA VAL A 67 -31.48 -4.38 -3.23
C VAL A 67 -30.58 -5.18 -4.17
N SER A 68 -31.14 -5.96 -5.09
CA SER A 68 -30.37 -6.72 -6.09
C SER A 68 -29.56 -5.80 -7.01
N ARG A 69 -30.13 -4.68 -7.46
CA ARG A 69 -29.37 -3.69 -8.25
C ARG A 69 -28.23 -3.07 -7.45
N ALA A 70 -28.49 -2.71 -6.18
CA ALA A 70 -27.45 -2.18 -5.30
C ALA A 70 -26.33 -3.21 -5.07
N ALA A 71 -26.68 -4.48 -4.84
CA ALA A 71 -25.73 -5.56 -4.65
C ALA A 71 -24.84 -5.76 -5.90
N GLN A 72 -25.43 -5.69 -7.10
CA GLN A 72 -24.67 -5.75 -8.34
C GLN A 72 -23.69 -4.58 -8.50
N VAL A 73 -24.14 -3.35 -8.22
CA VAL A 73 -23.26 -2.16 -8.26
C VAL A 73 -22.09 -2.32 -7.28
N VAL A 74 -22.35 -2.78 -6.06
CA VAL A 74 -21.29 -3.01 -5.06
C VAL A 74 -20.37 -4.16 -5.50
N ALA A 75 -20.89 -5.23 -6.09
CA ALA A 75 -20.07 -6.34 -6.61
C ALA A 75 -19.12 -5.87 -7.72
N GLU A 76 -19.59 -5.05 -8.65
CA GLU A 76 -18.73 -4.44 -9.68
C GLU A 76 -17.68 -3.52 -9.07
N ALA A 77 -18.05 -2.70 -8.08
CA ALA A 77 -17.12 -1.85 -7.36
C ALA A 77 -16.06 -2.68 -6.61
N ARG A 78 -16.44 -3.80 -6.00
CA ARG A 78 -15.50 -4.74 -5.35
C ARG A 78 -14.48 -5.30 -6.32
N SER A 79 -14.91 -5.74 -7.50
CA SER A 79 -13.98 -6.27 -8.53
C SER A 79 -12.94 -5.23 -8.93
N ARG A 80 -13.35 -3.98 -9.16
CA ARG A 80 -12.42 -2.89 -9.51
C ARG A 80 -11.51 -2.53 -8.33
N GLN A 81 -12.04 -2.59 -7.12
CA GLN A 81 -11.26 -2.29 -5.92
C GLN A 81 -10.23 -3.39 -5.62
N GLU A 82 -10.53 -4.65 -5.92
CA GLU A 82 -9.56 -5.76 -5.86
C GLU A 82 -8.37 -5.54 -6.79
N GLU A 83 -8.63 -5.08 -8.02
CA GLU A 83 -7.56 -4.69 -8.95
C GLU A 83 -6.74 -3.54 -8.39
N LYS A 84 -7.39 -2.50 -7.87
CA LYS A 84 -6.72 -1.35 -7.27
C LYS A 84 -5.84 -1.72 -6.07
N VAL A 85 -6.29 -2.61 -5.20
CA VAL A 85 -5.47 -3.10 -4.07
C VAL A 85 -4.24 -3.84 -4.56
N ARG A 86 -4.38 -4.68 -5.60
CA ARG A 86 -3.24 -5.35 -6.23
C ARG A 86 -2.28 -4.34 -6.87
N GLU A 87 -2.78 -3.33 -7.56
CA GLU A 87 -1.97 -2.27 -8.18
C GLU A 87 -1.16 -1.50 -7.13
N GLU A 88 -1.79 -1.09 -6.02
CA GLU A 88 -1.10 -0.38 -4.95
C GLU A 88 -0.09 -1.28 -4.22
N ALA A 89 -0.39 -2.57 -4.03
CA ALA A 89 0.57 -3.52 -3.49
C ALA A 89 1.83 -3.65 -4.37
N LEU A 90 1.63 -3.76 -5.69
CA LEU A 90 2.74 -3.79 -6.66
C LEU A 90 3.50 -2.45 -6.71
N ALA A 91 2.80 -1.32 -6.56
CA ALA A 91 3.43 -0.01 -6.49
C ALA A 91 4.28 0.15 -5.21
N LEU A 92 3.78 -0.31 -4.07
CA LEU A 92 4.51 -0.36 -2.81
C LEU A 92 5.76 -1.24 -2.93
N LYS A 93 5.63 -2.46 -3.47
CA LYS A 93 6.78 -3.35 -3.69
C LYS A 93 7.87 -2.70 -4.56
N ARG A 94 7.47 -1.96 -5.59
CA ARG A 94 8.40 -1.20 -6.45
C ARG A 94 9.07 -0.06 -5.69
N ALA A 95 8.36 0.63 -4.80
CA ALA A 95 8.90 1.69 -3.95
C ALA A 95 9.90 1.13 -2.91
N GLU A 96 9.60 0.01 -2.28
CA GLU A 96 10.52 -0.67 -1.36
C GLU A 96 11.84 -1.04 -2.05
N ARG A 97 11.75 -1.58 -3.28
CA ARG A 97 12.95 -1.89 -4.07
C ARG A 97 13.76 -0.64 -4.42
N LEU A 98 13.09 0.47 -4.71
CA LEU A 98 13.76 1.76 -4.95
C LEU A 98 14.49 2.24 -3.69
N GLU A 99 13.88 2.11 -2.52
CA GLU A 99 14.51 2.45 -1.25
C GLU A 99 15.74 1.58 -0.97
N ALA A 100 15.63 0.26 -1.12
CA ALA A 100 16.74 -0.67 -0.92
C ALA A 100 17.95 -0.31 -1.81
N ASN A 101 17.71 -0.02 -3.10
CA ASN A 101 18.75 0.41 -4.03
C ASN A 101 19.37 1.76 -3.62
N ALA A 102 18.54 2.71 -3.16
CA ALA A 102 19.02 4.01 -2.70
C ALA A 102 19.86 3.90 -1.42
N GLU A 103 19.52 2.96 -0.54
CA GLU A 103 20.26 2.68 0.68
C GLU A 103 21.61 2.03 0.39
N GLU A 104 21.65 1.04 -0.51
CA GLU A 104 22.90 0.42 -0.96
C GLU A 104 23.84 1.45 -1.61
N ALA A 105 23.31 2.30 -2.49
CA ALA A 105 24.09 3.37 -3.10
C ALA A 105 24.62 4.38 -2.07
N ALA A 106 23.82 4.72 -1.06
CA ALA A 106 24.24 5.60 0.03
C ALA A 106 25.34 4.96 0.89
N ARG A 107 25.25 3.65 1.18
CA ARG A 107 26.28 2.89 1.90
C ARG A 107 27.58 2.83 1.11
N SER A 108 27.54 2.40 -0.15
CA SER A 108 28.75 2.33 -1.00
C SER A 108 29.46 3.68 -1.12
N GLU A 109 28.72 4.78 -1.20
CA GLU A 109 29.30 6.12 -1.23
C GLU A 109 29.94 6.53 0.10
N ALA A 110 29.31 6.17 1.23
CA ALA A 110 29.87 6.41 2.55
C ALA A 110 31.18 5.62 2.74
N ASP A 111 31.21 4.36 2.31
CA ASP A 111 32.39 3.50 2.39
C ASP A 111 33.55 4.05 1.54
N LYS A 112 33.26 4.49 0.31
CA LYS A 112 34.27 5.13 -0.57
C LYS A 112 34.86 6.39 0.05
N LYS A 113 34.03 7.24 0.65
CA LYS A 113 34.48 8.45 1.34
C LYS A 113 35.33 8.12 2.57
N ALA A 114 34.89 7.16 3.38
CA ALA A 114 35.66 6.71 4.54
C ALA A 114 37.04 6.15 4.10
N PHE A 115 37.07 5.36 3.04
CA PHE A 115 38.31 4.84 2.47
C PHE A 115 39.24 5.96 1.96
N GLN A 116 38.71 6.95 1.22
CA GLN A 116 39.49 8.10 0.77
C GLN A 116 40.12 8.87 1.93
N VAL A 117 39.36 9.11 3.00
CA VAL A 117 39.87 9.79 4.21
C VAL A 117 41.02 9.00 4.85
N LEU A 118 40.92 7.66 4.92
CA LEU A 118 42.00 6.81 5.46
C LEU A 118 43.25 6.84 4.59
N VAL A 119 43.09 6.78 3.26
CA VAL A 119 44.19 6.87 2.30
C VAL A 119 44.91 8.22 2.44
N GLU A 120 44.17 9.33 2.46
CA GLU A 120 44.72 10.68 2.64
C GLU A 120 45.46 10.82 3.97
N ALA A 121 44.90 10.28 5.06
CA ALA A 121 45.55 10.28 6.37
C ALA A 121 46.88 9.49 6.36
N SER A 122 46.91 8.31 5.73
CA SER A 122 48.12 7.49 5.62
C SER A 122 49.20 8.11 4.72
N ALA A 123 48.81 8.78 3.64
CA ALA A 123 49.73 9.50 2.77
C ALA A 123 50.38 10.68 3.53
N THR A 124 49.59 11.40 4.34
CA THR A 124 50.07 12.53 5.14
C THR A 124 51.00 12.06 6.28
N SER A 125 50.71 10.93 6.93
CA SER A 125 51.60 10.38 7.97
C SER A 125 52.91 9.86 7.39
N SER A 126 52.88 9.19 6.23
CA SER A 126 54.09 8.72 5.53
C SER A 126 55.00 9.87 5.05
N SER A 127 54.41 11.01 4.68
CA SER A 127 55.18 12.22 4.34
C SER A 127 55.91 12.78 5.56
N ARG A 128 55.22 12.88 6.72
CA ARG A 128 55.80 13.39 7.96
C ARG A 128 56.94 12.53 8.49
N ASP A 129 56.82 11.21 8.42
CA ASP A 129 57.90 10.29 8.83
C ASP A 129 59.13 10.40 7.92
N ARG A 130 58.94 10.64 6.61
CA ARG A 130 60.05 10.86 5.68
C ARG A 130 60.78 12.19 5.91
N ASP A 131 60.04 13.26 6.21
CA ASP A 131 60.66 14.57 6.48
C ASP A 131 61.48 14.53 7.79
N ASN A 132 60.97 13.87 8.84
CA ASN A 132 61.70 13.67 10.10
C ASN A 132 62.95 12.79 9.93
N ALA A 133 62.91 11.78 9.05
CA ALA A 133 64.05 10.91 8.79
C ALA A 133 65.17 11.58 7.96
N SER A 134 64.89 12.69 7.27
CA SER A 134 65.91 13.45 6.52
C SER A 134 66.61 14.55 7.34
N LEU A 135 66.10 14.85 8.53
CA LEU A 135 66.61 15.88 9.45
C LEU A 135 67.45 15.30 10.61
N ALA A 136 67.61 13.98 10.67
CA ALA A 136 68.45 13.26 11.64
C ALA A 136 69.71 12.71 10.97
#